data_AF-A0A1A8IKC7-F1
#
_entry.id   AF-A0A1A8IKC7-F1
#
_cell.length_a   1.000
_cell.length_b   1.000
_cell.length_c   1.000
_cell.angle_alpha   90.00
_cell.angle_beta   90.00
_cell.angle_gamma   90.00
#
_symmetry.space_group_name_H-M   'P 1'
#
loop_
_entity.id
_entity.type
_entity.pdbx_description
1 polymer ?
#
loop_
_entity_poly.entity_id
_entity_poly.type
_entity_poly.pdbx_seq_one_letter_code
_entity_poly.pdbx_strand_id
1 'polypeptide(L)'
;EDECANGHHNCNSTQDCHDQPEGYHCTCKQGYILSRCVSGQCEPVCAQGCVNGTCVSPGVCQCHFGFVGENCSSQCSCNKHSNCAGVNKRDVCLECQNNTIGKHCEKCKPLYVGSAKGGGTCRPCREFCTGNSVVCLSRDELSKALDNPRLFPLDPNSIQNWVSEGPTEENAVCV
;
A
#
# COMPACT_ATOMS: atom_id res chain seq x y z
N GLU A 1 21.34 -3.12 44.51
CA GLU A 1 22.33 -4.06 43.92
C GLU A 1 23.00 -3.23 42.82
N ASP A 2 23.51 -3.79 41.73
CA ASP A 2 23.61 -3.00 40.48
C ASP A 2 22.71 -3.71 39.46
N GLU A 3 21.41 -3.48 39.61
CA GLU A 3 20.35 -4.14 38.89
C GLU A 3 20.46 -3.87 37.38
N CYS A 4 20.85 -2.64 36.99
CA CYS A 4 21.03 -2.25 35.60
C CYS A 4 22.24 -2.93 34.94
N ALA A 5 23.41 -2.99 35.59
CA ALA A 5 24.59 -3.67 35.03
C ALA A 5 24.43 -5.20 35.01
N ASN A 6 23.71 -5.76 35.98
CA ASN A 6 23.51 -7.20 36.10
C ASN A 6 22.32 -7.72 35.24
N GLY A 7 21.57 -6.82 34.59
CA GLY A 7 20.39 -7.20 33.81
C GLY A 7 19.22 -7.70 34.68
N HIS A 8 19.22 -7.38 35.97
CA HIS A 8 18.17 -7.72 36.94
C HIS A 8 17.05 -6.67 36.92
N HIS A 9 16.60 -6.27 35.73
CA HIS A 9 15.55 -5.27 35.53
C HIS A 9 14.56 -5.66 34.43
N ASN A 10 13.38 -5.04 34.41
CA ASN A 10 12.33 -5.28 33.41
C ASN A 10 12.09 -4.09 32.46
N CYS A 11 13.00 -3.12 32.42
CA CYS A 11 12.91 -1.99 31.48
C CYS A 11 12.85 -2.46 30.01
N ASN A 12 11.96 -1.86 29.23
CA ASN A 12 11.83 -2.11 27.80
C ASN A 12 13.00 -1.47 27.01
N SER A 13 13.20 -1.92 25.78
CA SER A 13 14.13 -1.35 24.78
C SER A 13 13.99 0.16 24.54
N THR A 14 12.82 0.76 24.83
CA THR A 14 12.54 2.19 24.72
C THR A 14 12.79 2.96 26.03
N GLN A 15 13.35 2.31 27.04
CA GLN A 15 13.57 2.86 28.38
C GLN A 15 15.05 2.79 28.77
N ASP A 16 15.46 3.74 29.60
CA ASP A 16 16.75 3.75 30.28
C ASP A 16 16.56 3.24 31.71
N CYS A 17 17.47 2.36 32.14
CA CYS A 17 17.51 1.81 33.49
C CYS A 17 18.34 2.72 34.40
N HIS A 18 17.87 2.91 35.63
CA HIS A 18 18.60 3.63 36.66
C HIS A 18 18.51 2.92 38.01
N ASP A 19 19.67 2.59 38.59
CA ASP A 19 19.75 1.98 39.91
C ASP A 19 19.32 2.95 41.01
N GLN A 20 18.74 2.40 42.08
CA GLN A 20 18.33 3.09 43.28
C GLN A 20 18.93 2.39 44.51
N PRO A 21 18.99 3.05 45.68
CA PRO A 21 19.47 2.42 46.92
C PRO A 21 18.72 1.12 47.26
N GLU A 22 17.45 1.03 46.86
CA GLU A 22 16.59 -0.14 46.97
C GLU A 22 15.92 -0.44 45.62
N GLY A 23 16.62 -1.13 44.71
CA GLY A 23 16.08 -1.61 43.43
C GLY A 23 16.49 -0.75 42.22
N TYR A 24 15.61 -0.67 41.23
CA TYR A 24 15.81 0.11 40.00
C TYR A 24 14.51 0.81 39.58
N HIS A 25 14.65 1.84 38.74
CA HIS A 25 13.51 2.43 38.03
C HIS A 25 13.83 2.65 36.56
N CYS A 26 12.80 2.59 35.72
CA CYS A 26 12.92 2.77 34.28
C CYS A 26 12.34 4.14 33.89
N THR A 27 13.07 4.89 33.06
CA THR A 27 12.55 6.14 32.46
C THR A 27 12.52 6.01 30.94
N CYS A 28 11.69 6.80 30.26
CA CYS A 28 11.68 6.77 28.79
C CYS A 28 12.97 7.36 28.22
N LYS A 29 13.50 6.71 27.18
CA LYS A 29 14.64 7.23 26.41
C LYS A 29 14.36 8.61 25.84
N GLN A 30 15.41 9.36 25.54
CA GLN A 30 15.27 10.66 24.90
C GLN A 30 14.47 10.57 23.60
N GLY A 31 13.48 11.47 23.45
CA GLY A 31 12.57 11.48 22.31
C GLY A 31 11.40 10.49 22.41
N TYR A 32 11.27 9.77 23.52
CA TYR A 32 10.09 8.97 23.85
C TYR A 32 9.33 9.58 25.03
N ILE A 33 8.01 9.37 25.08
CA ILE A 33 7.14 9.79 26.18
C ILE A 33 6.32 8.61 26.67
N LEU A 34 5.88 8.64 27.93
CA LEU A 34 4.95 7.64 28.45
C LEU A 34 3.68 7.63 27.61
N SER A 35 3.35 6.46 27.07
CA SER A 35 2.11 6.21 26.35
C SER A 35 0.93 6.55 27.25
N ARG A 36 -0.04 7.27 26.71
CA ARG A 36 -1.31 7.52 27.41
C ARG A 36 -2.23 6.31 27.37
N CYS A 37 -2.00 5.37 26.46
CA CYS A 37 -2.86 4.23 26.21
C CYS A 37 -2.39 2.98 26.95
N VAL A 38 -1.07 2.79 27.11
CA VAL A 38 -0.48 1.62 27.75
C VAL A 38 0.42 2.04 28.90
N SER A 39 0.03 1.67 30.12
CA SER A 39 0.80 1.98 31.33
C SER A 39 2.21 1.38 31.24
N GLY A 40 3.23 2.21 31.49
CA GLY A 40 4.63 1.78 31.50
C GLY A 40 5.27 1.59 30.11
N GLN A 41 4.57 1.89 29.02
CA GLN A 41 5.15 1.87 27.67
C GLN A 41 5.61 3.26 27.26
N CYS A 42 6.72 3.35 26.54
CA CYS A 42 7.19 4.61 25.97
C CYS A 42 6.94 4.65 24.46
N GLU A 43 6.32 5.71 23.97
CA GLU A 43 6.03 5.96 22.56
C GLU A 43 6.97 7.04 22.00
N PRO A 44 7.44 6.88 20.76
CA PRO A 44 8.33 7.86 20.14
C PRO A 44 7.60 9.17 19.83
N VAL A 45 8.34 10.28 19.90
CA VAL A 45 7.86 11.62 19.59
C VAL A 45 8.36 12.05 18.22
N CYS A 46 7.44 12.39 17.34
CA CYS A 46 7.73 13.04 16.06
C CYS A 46 7.25 14.50 16.14
N ALA A 47 8.17 15.45 16.33
CA ALA A 47 7.83 16.86 16.60
C ALA A 47 6.98 17.52 15.50
N GLN A 48 7.25 17.18 14.25
CA GLN A 48 6.49 17.61 13.06
C GLN A 48 5.21 16.80 12.79
N GLY A 49 4.97 15.76 13.60
CA GLY A 49 3.92 14.77 13.39
C GLY A 49 4.17 13.87 12.19
N CYS A 50 3.38 12.79 12.09
CA CYS A 50 3.30 11.95 10.91
C CYS A 50 1.85 12.04 10.39
N VAL A 51 1.61 12.80 9.32
CA VAL A 51 0.24 13.14 8.86
C VAL A 51 -0.48 11.91 8.31
N ASN A 52 0.17 11.17 7.41
CA ASN A 52 -0.30 9.88 6.91
C ASN A 52 0.75 8.81 7.21
N GLY A 53 1.07 8.65 8.49
CA GLY A 53 2.11 7.73 8.93
C GLY A 53 2.05 7.47 10.42
N THR A 54 2.89 6.54 10.85
CA THR A 54 3.06 6.19 12.26
C THR A 54 4.46 6.58 12.69
N CYS A 55 4.58 7.24 13.85
CA CYS A 55 5.90 7.53 14.44
C CYS A 55 6.48 6.23 14.98
N VAL A 56 7.60 5.76 14.41
CA VAL A 56 8.22 4.47 14.78
C VAL A 56 9.51 4.65 15.59
N SER A 57 10.09 5.83 15.53
CA SER A 57 11.25 6.25 16.31
C SER A 57 11.23 7.77 16.46
N PRO A 58 11.94 8.37 17.42
CA PRO A 58 11.92 9.82 17.60
C PRO A 58 12.30 10.54 16.31
N GLY A 59 11.40 11.38 15.81
CA GLY A 59 11.56 12.09 14.54
C GLY A 59 11.44 11.25 13.26
N VAL A 60 11.19 9.93 13.34
CA VAL A 60 11.12 9.04 12.18
C VAL A 60 9.68 8.54 11.97
N CYS A 61 9.11 8.92 10.82
CA CYS A 61 7.80 8.46 10.39
C CYS A 61 7.90 7.25 9.46
N GLN A 62 7.13 6.21 9.75
CA GLN A 62 6.77 5.17 8.79
C GLN A 62 5.50 5.60 8.05
N CYS A 63 5.64 6.00 6.80
CA CYS A 63 4.50 6.46 6.01
C CYS A 63 3.56 5.32 5.63
N HIS A 64 2.27 5.62 5.65
CA HIS A 64 1.23 4.73 5.16
C HIS A 64 1.31 4.61 3.63
N PHE A 65 0.63 3.61 3.10
CA PHE A 65 0.65 3.29 1.68
C PHE A 65 0.27 4.50 0.80
N GLY A 66 1.10 4.77 -0.20
CA GLY A 66 0.91 5.89 -1.14
C GLY A 66 1.36 7.25 -0.62
N PHE A 67 2.06 7.32 0.52
CA PHE A 67 2.60 8.56 1.07
C PHE A 67 4.11 8.50 1.30
N VAL A 68 4.77 9.64 1.14
CA VAL A 68 6.21 9.81 1.29
C VAL A 68 6.56 11.15 1.94
N GLY A 69 7.80 11.26 2.42
CA GLY A 69 8.36 12.47 3.03
C GLY A 69 8.49 12.36 4.54
N GLU A 70 9.22 13.31 5.14
CA GLU A 70 9.63 13.25 6.54
C GLU A 70 8.44 13.19 7.52
N ASN A 71 7.33 13.83 7.17
CA ASN A 71 6.08 13.79 7.93
C ASN A 71 4.94 13.09 7.18
N CYS A 72 5.23 12.38 6.08
CA CYS A 72 4.24 11.66 5.26
C CYS A 72 3.11 12.52 4.68
N SER A 73 3.36 13.80 4.40
CA SER A 73 2.35 14.69 3.80
C SER A 73 2.29 14.62 2.27
N SER A 74 3.30 14.07 1.60
CA SER A 74 3.34 14.03 0.14
C SER A 74 2.72 12.74 -0.39
N GLN A 75 1.62 12.85 -1.13
CA GLN A 75 0.99 11.71 -1.78
C GLN A 75 1.71 11.32 -3.09
N CYS A 76 1.84 10.02 -3.33
CA CYS A 76 2.34 9.46 -4.57
C CYS A 76 1.32 9.62 -5.72
N SER A 77 1.80 9.87 -6.93
CA SER A 77 0.99 10.01 -8.15
C SER A 77 0.74 8.66 -8.81
N CYS A 78 0.34 7.66 -8.02
CA CYS A 78 0.15 6.27 -8.44
C CYS A 78 -1.32 5.82 -8.30
N ASN A 79 -2.25 6.75 -8.48
CA ASN A 79 -3.70 6.54 -8.34
C ASN A 79 -4.13 5.79 -7.06
N LYS A 80 -3.36 5.91 -5.97
CA LYS A 80 -3.57 5.18 -4.71
C LYS A 80 -3.47 3.66 -4.83
N HIS A 81 -2.76 3.15 -5.83
CA HIS A 81 -2.51 1.73 -6.05
C HIS A 81 -1.03 1.35 -5.98
N SER A 82 -0.13 2.27 -5.61
CA SER A 82 1.28 1.95 -5.38
C SER A 82 1.96 2.93 -4.42
N ASN A 83 3.04 2.46 -3.80
CA ASN A 83 4.07 3.33 -3.23
C ASN A 83 4.96 3.88 -4.34
N CYS A 84 5.59 5.02 -4.10
CA CYS A 84 6.49 5.67 -5.04
C CYS A 84 7.93 5.69 -4.53
N ALA A 85 8.88 5.87 -5.45
CA ALA A 85 10.32 5.83 -5.14
C ALA A 85 10.80 6.93 -4.17
N GLY A 86 10.00 7.98 -3.92
CA GLY A 86 10.28 8.98 -2.90
C GLY A 86 9.64 10.35 -3.20
N VAL A 87 9.95 11.34 -2.36
CA VAL A 87 9.34 12.69 -2.42
C VAL A 87 9.60 13.43 -3.74
N ASN A 88 10.76 13.20 -4.36
CA ASN A 88 11.13 13.82 -5.64
C ASN A 88 10.77 12.98 -6.86
N LYS A 89 10.26 11.76 -6.65
CA LYS A 89 9.91 10.78 -7.69
C LYS A 89 8.53 10.19 -7.42
N ARG A 90 7.55 11.07 -7.20
CA ARG A 90 6.18 10.69 -6.81
C ARG A 90 5.43 9.95 -7.91
N ASP A 91 5.84 10.14 -9.15
CA ASP A 91 5.27 9.57 -10.36
C ASP A 91 5.93 8.24 -10.77
N VAL A 92 7.01 7.85 -10.07
CA VAL A 92 7.69 6.56 -10.25
C VAL A 92 7.11 5.56 -9.26
N CYS A 93 6.08 4.84 -9.71
CA CYS A 93 5.40 3.81 -8.95
C CYS A 93 6.25 2.54 -8.88
N LEU A 94 6.36 1.94 -7.69
CA LEU A 94 7.22 0.77 -7.48
C LEU A 94 6.55 -0.51 -7.96
N GLU A 95 5.30 -0.72 -7.57
CA GLU A 95 4.52 -1.91 -7.93
C GLU A 95 3.02 -1.59 -7.87
N CYS A 96 2.31 -1.74 -8.99
CA CYS A 96 0.86 -1.53 -9.04
C CYS A 96 0.09 -2.69 -8.38
N GLN A 97 -0.69 -2.35 -7.36
CA GLN A 97 -1.53 -3.25 -6.59
C GLN A 97 -3.00 -3.22 -7.06
N ASN A 98 -3.86 -4.04 -6.47
CA ASN A 98 -5.31 -4.07 -6.75
C ASN A 98 -5.67 -4.31 -8.23
N ASN A 99 -4.91 -5.18 -8.90
CA ASN A 99 -5.13 -5.53 -10.31
C ASN A 99 -5.03 -4.35 -11.28
N THR A 100 -4.18 -3.38 -10.95
CA THR A 100 -3.92 -2.20 -11.78
C THR A 100 -2.59 -2.32 -12.53
N ILE A 101 -2.47 -1.58 -13.63
CA ILE A 101 -1.29 -1.44 -14.49
C ILE A 101 -1.21 -0.02 -15.06
N GLY A 102 -0.14 0.25 -15.79
CA GLY A 102 0.17 1.57 -16.34
C GLY A 102 1.29 2.23 -15.56
N LYS A 103 1.74 3.39 -16.04
CA LYS A 103 2.87 4.13 -15.43
C LYS A 103 2.51 4.63 -14.03
N HIS A 104 1.24 4.97 -13.84
CA HIS A 104 0.68 5.55 -12.63
C HIS A 104 -0.42 4.66 -12.03
N CYS A 105 -0.45 3.37 -12.39
CA CYS A 105 -1.48 2.42 -11.97
C CYS A 105 -2.91 2.89 -12.31
N GLU A 106 -3.05 3.54 -13.46
CA GLU A 106 -4.27 4.23 -13.89
C GLU A 106 -5.24 3.36 -14.71
N LYS A 107 -4.83 2.11 -15.02
CA LYS A 107 -5.58 1.17 -15.85
C LYS A 107 -5.81 -0.15 -15.09
N CYS A 108 -6.89 -0.85 -15.42
CA CYS A 108 -7.09 -2.22 -14.93
C CYS A 108 -6.26 -3.21 -15.76
N LYS A 109 -5.79 -4.28 -15.14
CA LYS A 109 -5.18 -5.42 -15.84
C LYS A 109 -6.18 -6.07 -16.79
N PRO A 110 -5.73 -6.74 -17.87
CA PRO A 110 -6.61 -7.60 -18.67
C PRO A 110 -7.33 -8.60 -17.77
N LEU A 111 -8.57 -8.93 -18.12
CA LEU A 111 -9.49 -9.76 -17.33
C LEU A 111 -10.05 -9.10 -16.04
N TYR A 112 -9.91 -7.79 -15.90
CA TYR A 112 -10.55 -7.01 -14.84
C TYR A 112 -11.36 -5.84 -15.44
N VAL A 113 -12.50 -5.52 -14.86
CA VAL A 113 -13.39 -4.43 -15.28
C VAL A 113 -13.35 -3.31 -14.25
N GLY A 114 -13.29 -2.07 -14.71
CA GLY A 114 -13.50 -0.91 -13.86
C GLY A 114 -12.66 0.30 -14.22
N SER A 115 -12.39 1.13 -13.22
CA SER A 115 -11.56 2.33 -13.35
C SER A 115 -10.61 2.39 -12.16
N ALA A 116 -9.31 2.41 -12.44
CA ALA A 116 -8.27 2.50 -11.40
C ALA A 116 -7.97 3.94 -10.96
N LYS A 117 -8.56 4.96 -11.63
CA LYS A 117 -8.22 6.36 -11.35
C LYS A 117 -8.69 6.79 -9.96
N GLY A 118 -7.82 7.49 -9.23
CA GLY A 118 -8.17 8.10 -7.94
C GLY A 118 -8.41 7.11 -6.78
N GLY A 119 -7.98 5.85 -6.91
CA GLY A 119 -8.26 4.77 -5.97
C GLY A 119 -9.57 4.06 -6.25
N GLY A 120 -9.94 3.95 -7.53
CA GLY A 120 -11.09 3.16 -7.95
C GLY A 120 -10.80 1.65 -7.88
N THR A 121 -11.65 0.85 -8.51
CA THR A 121 -11.62 -0.61 -8.35
C THR A 121 -11.56 -1.31 -9.70
N CYS A 122 -10.77 -2.38 -9.76
CA CYS A 122 -10.69 -3.32 -10.88
C CYS A 122 -11.24 -4.68 -10.43
N ARG A 123 -12.46 -5.00 -10.83
CA ARG A 123 -13.19 -6.21 -10.45
C ARG A 123 -12.88 -7.35 -11.42
N PRO A 124 -12.66 -8.59 -10.97
CA PRO A 124 -12.43 -9.71 -11.90
C PRO A 124 -13.61 -9.89 -12.87
N CYS A 125 -13.36 -10.23 -14.14
CA CYS A 125 -14.44 -10.47 -15.11
C CYS A 125 -15.46 -11.49 -14.60
N ARG A 126 -14.99 -12.56 -13.94
CA ARG A 126 -15.88 -13.58 -13.37
C ARG A 126 -16.92 -13.00 -12.42
N GLU A 127 -16.53 -12.04 -11.60
CA GLU A 127 -17.43 -11.38 -10.66
C GLU A 127 -18.38 -10.42 -11.38
N PHE A 128 -17.83 -9.60 -12.29
CA PHE A 128 -18.61 -8.65 -13.09
C PHE A 128 -19.68 -9.36 -13.95
N CYS A 129 -19.31 -10.47 -14.58
CA CYS A 129 -20.16 -11.30 -15.43
C CYS A 129 -21.01 -12.30 -14.64
N THR A 130 -21.14 -12.12 -13.32
CA THR A 130 -21.98 -12.94 -12.42
C THR A 130 -21.72 -14.45 -12.54
N GLY A 131 -20.47 -14.82 -12.83
CA GLY A 131 -20.02 -16.21 -12.99
C GLY A 131 -20.20 -16.81 -14.39
N ASN A 132 -20.84 -16.10 -15.32
CA ASN A 132 -21.16 -16.62 -16.65
C ASN A 132 -19.99 -16.60 -17.64
N SER A 133 -19.01 -15.73 -17.39
CA SER A 133 -17.78 -15.67 -18.20
C SER A 133 -16.59 -15.27 -17.34
N VAL A 134 -15.40 -15.78 -17.70
CA VAL A 134 -14.12 -15.38 -17.13
C VAL A 134 -13.37 -14.39 -18.02
N VAL A 135 -13.90 -14.09 -19.22
CA VAL A 135 -13.34 -13.15 -20.19
C VAL A 135 -14.28 -11.99 -20.38
N CYS A 136 -13.74 -10.79 -20.27
CA CYS A 136 -14.45 -9.56 -20.55
C CYS A 136 -13.55 -8.64 -21.35
N LEU A 137 -14.12 -8.07 -22.41
CA LEU A 137 -13.43 -7.26 -23.39
C LEU A 137 -14.18 -5.95 -23.59
N SER A 138 -13.49 -4.92 -24.05
CA SER A 138 -14.19 -3.75 -24.57
C SER A 138 -14.94 -4.11 -25.86
N ARG A 139 -15.99 -3.35 -26.20
CA ARG A 139 -16.73 -3.53 -27.46
C ARG A 139 -15.81 -3.55 -28.69
N ASP A 140 -14.77 -2.73 -28.69
CA ASP A 140 -13.82 -2.63 -29.81
C ASP A 140 -12.89 -3.86 -29.90
N GLU A 141 -12.43 -4.37 -28.76
CA GLU A 141 -11.62 -5.60 -28.70
C GLU A 141 -12.43 -6.83 -29.11
N LEU A 142 -13.70 -6.89 -28.70
CA LEU A 142 -14.59 -7.94 -29.15
C LEU A 142 -14.82 -7.89 -30.66
N SER A 143 -15.00 -6.69 -31.24
CA SER A 143 -15.11 -6.55 -32.70
C SER A 143 -13.88 -7.10 -33.42
N LYS A 144 -12.67 -6.78 -32.93
CA LYS A 144 -11.42 -7.32 -33.50
C LYS A 144 -11.35 -8.84 -33.42
N ALA A 145 -11.79 -9.42 -32.30
CA ALA A 145 -11.83 -10.87 -32.11
C ALA A 145 -12.82 -11.57 -33.05
N LEU A 146 -13.98 -10.95 -33.32
CA LEU A 146 -14.95 -11.46 -34.28
C LEU A 146 -14.44 -11.35 -35.73
N ASP A 147 -13.76 -10.25 -36.07
CA ASP A 147 -13.23 -10.03 -37.41
C ASP A 147 -12.06 -10.97 -37.74
N ASN A 148 -11.17 -11.24 -36.77
CA ASN A 148 -9.99 -12.10 -36.96
C ASN A 148 -9.74 -13.06 -35.78
N PRO A 149 -10.54 -14.14 -35.63
CA PRO A 149 -10.47 -15.04 -34.47
C PRO A 149 -9.11 -15.75 -34.31
N ARG A 150 -8.36 -15.93 -35.39
CA ARG A 150 -7.02 -16.55 -35.36
C ARG A 150 -5.95 -15.65 -34.75
N LEU A 151 -6.09 -14.33 -34.90
CA LEU A 151 -5.12 -13.36 -34.39
C LEU A 151 -5.48 -12.88 -32.97
N PHE A 152 -6.77 -12.85 -32.66
CA PHE A 152 -7.31 -12.37 -31.38
C PHE A 152 -8.17 -13.46 -30.75
N PRO A 153 -7.56 -14.58 -30.32
CA PRO A 153 -8.29 -15.66 -29.71
C PRO A 153 -8.90 -15.22 -28.36
N LEU A 154 -10.09 -15.73 -28.07
CA LEU A 154 -10.89 -15.42 -26.88
C LEU A 154 -10.58 -16.35 -25.70
N ASP A 155 -9.60 -17.23 -25.81
CA ASP A 155 -9.23 -18.09 -24.69
C ASP A 155 -8.55 -17.27 -23.58
N PRO A 156 -8.86 -17.53 -22.28
CA PRO A 156 -8.38 -16.70 -21.18
C PRO A 156 -6.85 -16.56 -21.08
N ASN A 157 -6.12 -17.56 -21.56
CA ASN A 157 -4.66 -17.60 -21.49
C ASN A 157 -4.02 -16.70 -22.56
N SER A 158 -4.68 -16.54 -23.70
CA SER A 158 -4.20 -15.69 -24.79
C SER A 158 -4.63 -14.24 -24.67
N ILE A 159 -5.68 -13.92 -23.91
CA ILE A 159 -6.17 -12.54 -23.75
C ILE A 159 -5.03 -11.58 -23.34
N GLN A 160 -4.19 -11.97 -22.39
CA GLN A 160 -3.10 -11.13 -21.89
C GLN A 160 -2.02 -10.82 -22.95
N ASN A 161 -2.00 -11.55 -24.07
CA ASN A 161 -1.00 -11.36 -25.13
C ASN A 161 -1.37 -10.22 -26.08
N TRP A 162 -2.65 -9.85 -26.18
CA TRP A 162 -3.12 -8.87 -27.16
C TRP A 162 -4.03 -7.78 -26.57
N VAL A 163 -4.60 -8.00 -25.39
CA VAL A 163 -5.34 -6.99 -24.62
C VAL A 163 -4.36 -6.27 -23.70
N SER A 164 -4.27 -4.95 -23.85
CA SER A 164 -3.35 -4.12 -23.06
C SER A 164 -3.91 -3.70 -21.71
N GLU A 165 -5.24 -3.61 -21.58
CA GLU A 165 -5.90 -3.17 -20.35
C GLU A 165 -7.31 -3.75 -20.26
N GLY A 166 -7.84 -3.83 -19.05
CA GLY A 166 -9.21 -4.22 -18.79
C GLY A 166 -10.22 -3.12 -19.18
N PRO A 167 -11.44 -3.48 -19.61
CA PRO A 167 -12.47 -2.52 -20.01
C PRO A 167 -13.06 -1.74 -18.82
N THR A 168 -13.75 -0.64 -19.12
CA THR A 168 -14.56 0.07 -18.12
C THR A 168 -15.92 -0.62 -17.95
N GLU A 169 -16.62 -0.35 -16.86
CA GLU A 169 -17.95 -0.93 -16.63
C GLU A 169 -18.97 -0.56 -17.73
N GLU A 170 -18.80 0.58 -18.39
CA GLU A 170 -19.70 1.07 -19.44
C GLU A 170 -19.50 0.37 -20.79
N ASN A 171 -18.28 -0.09 -21.08
CA ASN A 171 -17.92 -0.67 -22.37
C ASN A 171 -17.54 -2.16 -22.30
N ALA A 172 -17.53 -2.76 -21.12
CA ALA A 172 -17.24 -4.17 -20.92
C ALA A 172 -18.34 -5.07 -21.50
N VAL A 173 -17.90 -6.11 -22.22
CA VAL A 173 -18.73 -7.18 -22.75
C VAL A 173 -18.19 -8.51 -22.23
N CYS A 174 -19.06 -9.30 -21.61
CA CYS A 174 -18.76 -10.66 -21.17
C CYS A 174 -18.85 -11.61 -22.37
N VAL A 175 -17.82 -12.44 -22.58
CA VAL A 175 -17.68 -13.28 -23.78
C VAL A 175 -17.71 -14.76 -23.45
#